data_AF-A0A645BAQ8-F1
#
_entry.id   AF-A0A645BAQ8-F1
#
_cell.length_a   1.000
_cell.length_b   1.000
_cell.length_c   1.000
_cell.angle_alpha   90.00
_cell.angle_beta   90.00
_cell.angle_gamma   90.00
#
_symmetry.space_group_name_H-M   'P 1'
#
loop_
_entity.id
_entity.type
_entity.pdbx_description
1 polymer ?
#
loop_
_entity_poly.entity_id
_entity_poly.type
_entity_poly.pdbx_seq_one_letter_code
_entity_poly.pdbx_strand_id
1 'polypeptide(L)' 'MVKSDNARRQLLRERERLMRQYERMKVELQTYENNIGFLSVSSKKGNNLVDDMNQKMKRIKSELELLVKKIAAIDEEL' A
#
# COMPACT_ATOMS: atom_id res chain seq x y z
N MET A 1 -14.56 -0.33 33.65
CA MET A 1 -15.05 -0.04 32.29
C MET A 1 -14.12 0.86 31.47
N VAL A 2 -13.56 1.96 32.00
CA VAL A 2 -12.75 2.95 31.23
C VAL A 2 -11.52 2.40 30.46
N LYS A 3 -10.85 1.33 30.95
CA LYS A 3 -9.68 0.76 30.25
C LYS A 3 -10.03 0.14 28.89
N SER A 4 -11.23 -0.43 28.76
CA SER A 4 -11.68 -1.07 27.51
C SER A 4 -11.98 -0.05 26.42
N ASP A 5 -12.58 1.08 26.79
CA ASP A 5 -12.92 2.16 25.86
C ASP A 5 -11.68 2.84 25.29
N ASN A 6 -10.64 2.99 26.11
CA ASN A 6 -9.36 3.57 25.68
C ASN A 6 -8.62 2.65 24.71
N ALA A 7 -8.59 1.33 24.95
CA ALA A 7 -7.98 0.36 24.04
C ALA A 7 -8.71 0.36 22.68
N ARG A 8 -10.05 0.36 22.69
CA ARG A 8 -10.85 0.42 21.47
C ARG A 8 -10.60 1.70 20.65
N ARG A 9 -10.49 2.85 21.33
CA ARG A 9 -10.15 4.13 20.68
C ARG A 9 -8.75 4.12 20.05
N GLN A 10 -7.79 3.43 20.68
CA GLN A 10 -6.45 3.27 20.11
C GLN A 10 -6.48 2.40 18.85
N LEU A 11 -7.19 1.28 18.88
CA LEU A 11 -7.37 0.40 17.72
C LEU A 11 -8.04 1.13 16.54
N LEU A 12 -9.10 1.91 16.78
CA LEU A 12 -9.75 2.70 15.73
C LEU A 12 -8.79 3.73 15.10
N ARG A 13 -7.99 4.42 15.90
CA ARG A 13 -6.98 5.38 15.39
C ARG A 13 -5.92 4.70 14.56
N GLU A 14 -5.46 3.53 14.99
CA GLU A 14 -4.46 2.76 14.27
C GLU A 14 -5.03 2.22 12.95
N ARG A 15 -6.26 1.69 12.96
CA ARG A 15 -7.00 1.30 11.76
C ARG A 15 -7.05 2.43 10.73
N GLU A 16 -7.46 3.62 11.15
CA GLU A 16 -7.52 4.79 10.26
C GLU A 16 -6.14 5.18 9.72
N ARG A 17 -5.09 5.11 10.54
CA ARG A 17 -3.71 5.40 10.12
C ARG A 17 -3.27 4.43 9.03
N LEU A 18 -3.52 3.14 9.21
CA LEU A 18 -3.18 2.10 8.24
C LEU A 18 -4.02 2.22 6.97
N MET A 19 -5.32 2.51 7.07
CA MET A 19 -6.17 2.78 5.90
C MET A 19 -5.67 3.97 5.09
N ARG A 20 -5.30 5.08 5.73
CA ARG A 20 -4.70 6.24 5.04
C ARG A 20 -3.38 5.88 4.37
N GLN A 21 -2.57 5.01 4.99
CA GLN A 21 -1.33 4.53 4.38
C GLN A 21 -1.60 3.66 3.15
N TYR A 22 -2.55 2.73 3.26
CA TYR A 22 -2.98 1.87 2.17
C TYR A 22 -3.44 2.68 0.95
N GLU A 23 -4.31 3.69 1.16
CA GLU A 23 -4.77 4.54 0.05
C GLU A 23 -3.64 5.32 -0.63
N ARG A 24 -2.70 5.89 0.15
CA ARG A 24 -1.52 6.57 -0.44
C ARG A 24 -0.69 5.60 -1.30
N MET A 25 -0.47 4.38 -0.82
CA MET A 25 0.32 3.39 -1.54
C MET A 25 -0.37 2.87 -2.80
N LYS A 26 -1.71 2.82 -2.84
CA LYS A 26 -2.45 2.52 -4.07
C LYS A 26 -2.24 3.60 -5.14
N VAL A 27 -2.28 4.87 -4.75
CA VAL A 27 -2.02 5.99 -5.67
C VAL A 27 -0.59 5.92 -6.21
N GLU A 28 0.38 5.61 -5.34
CA GLU A 28 1.77 5.41 -5.75
C GLU A 28 1.89 4.23 -6.73
N LEU A 29 1.26 3.09 -6.43
CA LEU A 29 1.25 1.92 -7.31
C LEU A 29 0.71 2.27 -8.71
N GLN A 30 -0.44 2.94 -8.76
CA GLN A 30 -1.06 3.36 -10.01
C GLN A 30 -0.14 4.29 -10.81
N THR A 31 0.60 5.18 -10.13
CA THR A 31 1.57 6.08 -10.77
C THR A 31 2.69 5.28 -11.44
N TYR A 32 3.25 4.27 -10.76
CA TYR A 32 4.25 3.39 -11.37
C TYR A 32 3.70 2.59 -12.55
N GLU A 33 2.48 2.06 -12.44
CA GLU A 33 1.82 1.32 -13.53
C GLU A 33 1.63 2.19 -14.77
N ASN A 34 1.13 3.42 -14.60
CA ASN A 34 0.99 4.39 -15.69
C ASN A 34 2.34 4.72 -16.34
N ASN A 35 3.37 4.97 -15.53
CA ASN A 35 4.70 5.31 -16.04
C ASN A 35 5.34 4.15 -16.82
N ILE A 36 5.19 2.90 -16.35
CA ILE A 36 5.67 1.71 -17.09
C ILE A 36 4.91 1.57 -18.40
N GLY A 37 3.59 1.78 -18.40
CA GLY A 37 2.77 1.78 -19.62
C GLY A 37 3.27 2.80 -20.64
N PHE A 38 3.56 4.03 -20.22
CA PHE A 38 4.12 5.06 -21.10
C PHE A 38 5.51 4.71 -21.65
N LEU A 39 6.42 4.23 -20.80
CA LEU A 39 7.80 3.90 -21.18
C LEU A 39 7.90 2.67 -22.09
N SER A 40 7.01 1.69 -21.91
CA SER A 40 6.98 0.47 -22.72
C SER A 40 6.45 0.71 -24.14
N VAL A 41 5.50 1.64 -24.31
CA VAL A 41 5.01 2.05 -25.63
C VAL A 41 6.06 2.89 -26.38
N SER A 42 6.84 3.71 -25.66
CA SER A 42 7.79 4.65 -26.24
C SER A 42 9.20 4.09 -26.48
N SER A 43 9.57 2.95 -25.89
CA SER A 43 10.93 2.37 -26.03
C SER A 43 10.95 0.94 -26.58
N LYS A 44 11.68 0.72 -27.69
CA LYS A 44 11.86 -0.60 -28.36
C LYS A 44 13.02 -1.42 -27.80
N LYS A 45 13.73 -0.95 -26.77
CA LYS A 45 14.87 -1.65 -26.14
C LYS A 45 14.76 -1.55 -24.63
N GLY A 46 14.94 -2.69 -23.95
CA GLY A 46 14.84 -2.84 -22.49
C GLY A 46 15.69 -1.80 -21.76
N ASN A 47 14.99 -0.92 -21.03
CA ASN A 47 15.60 0.10 -20.21
C ASN A 47 15.67 -0.41 -18.76
N ASN A 48 16.88 -0.38 -18.15
CA ASN A 48 17.08 -0.69 -16.73
C ASN A 48 16.10 0.07 -15.82
N LEU A 49 15.66 1.27 -16.23
CA LEU A 49 14.63 2.04 -15.54
C LEU A 49 13.29 1.31 -15.42
N VAL A 50 12.85 0.61 -16.47
CA VAL A 50 11.59 -0.16 -16.46
C VAL A 50 11.72 -1.35 -15.50
N ASP A 51 12.88 -2.00 -15.47
CA ASP A 51 13.15 -3.10 -14.54
C ASP A 51 13.15 -2.62 -13.08
N ASP A 52 13.80 -1.48 -12.79
CA ASP A 52 13.79 -0.87 -11.47
C ASP A 52 12.37 -0.48 -11.03
N MET A 53 11.58 0.10 -11.94
CA MET A 53 10.18 0.44 -11.68
C MET A 53 9.32 -0.80 -11.44
N ASN A 54 9.54 -1.88 -12.18
CA ASN A 54 8.89 -3.17 -11.95
C ASN A 54 9.25 -3.74 -10.57
N GLN A 55 10.51 -3.63 -10.13
CA GLN A 55 10.90 -4.05 -8.78
C GLN A 55 10.23 -3.21 -7.68
N LYS A 56 10.15 -1.88 -7.86
CA LYS A 56 9.43 -1.00 -6.93
C LYS A 56 7.94 -1.35 -6.86
N MET A 57 7.31 -1.58 -8.01
CA MET A 57 5.92 -2.02 -8.09
C MET A 57 5.69 -3.31 -7.31
N LYS A 58 6.59 -4.30 -7.42
CA LYS A 58 6.51 -5.55 -6.65
C LYS A 58 6.57 -5.29 -5.14
N ARG A 59 7.50 -4.44 -4.68
CA ARG A 59 7.60 -4.09 -3.25
C ARG A 59 6.34 -3.39 -2.74
N ILE A 60 5.81 -2.42 -3.49
CA ILE A 60 4.56 -1.73 -3.14
C ILE A 60 3.39 -2.72 -3.03
N LYS A 61 3.26 -3.67 -3.97
CA LYS A 61 2.22 -4.72 -3.92
C LYS A 61 2.35 -5.58 -2.65
N SER A 62 3.56 -6.02 -2.30
CA SER A 62 3.80 -6.78 -1.07
C SER A 62 3.50 -5.97 0.20
N GLU A 63 3.84 -4.69 0.23
CA GLU A 63 3.53 -3.80 1.36
C GLU A 63 2.01 -3.54 1.49
N LEU A 64 1.30 -3.39 0.37
CA LEU A 64 -0.16 -3.29 0.35
C LEU A 64 -0.82 -4.56 0.93
N GLU A 65 -0.35 -5.75 0.56
CA GLU A 65 -0.84 -7.01 1.14
C GLU A 65 -0.62 -7.07 2.65
N LEU A 66 0.55 -6.61 3.13
CA LEU A 66 0.84 -6.55 4.55
C LEU A 66 -0.08 -5.55 5.28
N LEU A 67 -0.35 -4.39 4.68
CA LEU A 67 -1.29 -3.41 5.25
C LEU A 67 -2.70 -3.98 5.36
N VAL A 68 -3.19 -4.67 4.33
CA VAL A 68 -4.50 -5.34 4.36
C VAL A 68 -4.57 -6.34 5.50
N LYS A 69 -3.54 -7.19 5.68
CA LYS A 69 -3.48 -8.15 6.80
C LYS A 69 -3.50 -7.46 8.17
N LYS A 70 -2.77 -6.37 8.33
CA LYS A 70 -2.74 -5.59 9.58
C LYS A 70 -4.09 -4.93 9.88
N ILE A 71 -4.74 -4.37 8.86
CA ILE A 71 -6.07 -3.77 9.00
C ILE A 71 -7.10 -4.85 9.38
N ALA A 72 -7.08 -6.00 8.69
CA ALA A 72 -7.97 -7.12 9.00
C ALA A 72 -7.80 -7.63 10.44
N ALA A 73 -6.55 -7.76 10.91
CA ALA A 73 -6.30 -8.16 12.30
C ALA A 73 -6.83 -7.13 13.32
N ILE A 74 -6.80 -5.84 13.01
CA ILE A 74 -7.43 -4.82 13.88
C ILE A 74 -8.96 -4.92 13.82
N ASP A 75 -9.52 -5.18 12.65
CA ASP A 75 -10.97 -5.33 12.46
C ASP A 75 -11.53 -6.56 13.19
N GLU A 76 -10.74 -7.62 13.34
CA GLU A 76 -11.07 -8.81 14.15
C GLU A 76 -11.08 -8.54 15.66
N GLU A 77 -10.31 -7.55 16.13
CA GLU A 77 -10.15 -7.18 17.54
C GLU A 77 -11.12 -6.05 18.01
N LEU A 78 -11.88 -5.43 17.09
CA LEU A 78 -12.70 -4.21 17.32
C LEU A 78 -14.18 -4.46 17.63
#